data_AF-A0A0G3M572-F1
#
_entry.id   AF-A0A0G3M572-F1
#
_cell.length_a   1.000
_cell.length_b   1.000
_cell.length_c   1.000
_cell.angle_alpha   90.00
_cell.angle_beta   90.00
_cell.angle_gamma   90.00
#
_symmetry.space_group_name_H-M   'P 1'
#
loop_
_entity.id
_entity.type
_entity.pdbx_description
1 polymer ?
#
loop_
_entity_poly.entity_id
_entity_poly.type
_entity_poly.pdbx_seq_one_letter_code
_entity_poly.pdbx_strand_id
1 'polypeptide(L)'
;MPDSLYYEAYIECINNKPVLRDPEEKKTTGVKSDVNLNNGKLTILVNTEAQKLFLKWKEQYVQETKEHNKTISVPYPVIEKVPVQAELTLFQKICIWIGKIILFGLIGFILYKIPWRSFLRL
;
A
#
# COMPACT_ATOMS: atom_id res chain seq x y z
N MET A 1 41.35 -11.01 -1.87
CA MET A 1 41.40 -9.76 -2.68
C MET A 1 41.64 -8.61 -1.71
N PRO A 2 42.58 -7.70 -1.98
CA PRO A 2 42.82 -6.54 -1.12
C PRO A 2 41.69 -5.51 -1.30
N ASP A 3 41.01 -5.17 -0.20
CA ASP A 3 39.88 -4.22 -0.18
C ASP A 3 40.29 -2.77 0.15
N SER A 4 41.56 -2.57 0.51
CA SER A 4 42.11 -1.28 0.91
C SER A 4 43.24 -0.84 -0.01
N LEU A 5 43.31 0.45 -0.29
CA LEU A 5 44.36 1.04 -1.10
C LEU A 5 45.00 2.22 -0.35
N TYR A 6 46.34 2.25 -0.33
CA TYR A 6 47.14 3.21 0.45
C TYR A 6 47.96 4.11 -0.47
N TYR A 7 48.08 5.38 -0.10
CA TYR A 7 48.86 6.40 -0.82
C TYR A 7 49.79 7.13 0.14
N GLU A 8 51.00 7.42 -0.32
CA GLU A 8 51.99 8.21 0.39
C GLU A 8 52.44 9.35 -0.52
N ALA A 9 52.56 10.56 0.03
CA ALA A 9 53.08 11.72 -0.68
C ALA A 9 53.90 12.60 0.25
N TYR A 10 55.00 13.15 -0.27
CA TYR A 10 55.83 14.10 0.47
C TYR A 10 55.27 15.52 0.32
N ILE A 11 55.19 16.23 1.45
CA ILE A 11 54.76 17.63 1.51
C ILE A 11 56.00 18.46 1.79
N GLU A 12 56.30 19.39 0.90
CA GLU A 12 57.35 20.38 1.11
C GLU A 12 56.76 21.76 1.41
N CYS A 13 57.47 22.57 2.19
CA CYS A 13 57.02 23.91 2.50
C CYS A 13 57.84 24.93 1.69
N ILE A 14 57.19 25.64 0.76
CA ILE A 14 57.81 26.71 -0.02
C ILE A 14 57.16 28.02 0.42
N ASN A 15 57.95 28.98 0.90
CA ASN A 15 57.45 30.29 1.38
C ASN A 15 56.34 30.17 2.44
N ASN A 16 56.53 29.30 3.45
CA ASN A 16 55.55 29.00 4.50
C ASN A 16 54.19 28.47 3.99
N LYS A 17 54.13 27.97 2.75
CA LYS A 17 52.96 27.29 2.20
C LYS A 17 53.30 25.83 1.89
N PRO A 18 52.48 24.86 2.34
CA PRO A 18 52.66 23.46 1.98
C PRO A 18 52.34 23.25 0.50
N VAL A 19 53.24 22.59 -0.22
CA VAL A 19 53.16 22.25 -1.65
C VAL A 19 53.53 20.77 -1.81
N LEU A 20 52.78 20.04 -2.64
CA LEU A 20 53.09 18.65 -3.01
C LEU A 20 54.16 18.66 -4.11
N ARG A 21 55.29 17.98 -3.89
CA ARG A 21 56.36 17.80 -4.89
C ARG A 21 56.30 16.38 -5.43
N ASP A 22 56.22 16.26 -6.76
CA ASP A 22 56.38 15.04 -7.57
C ASP A 22 55.87 13.74 -6.90
N PRO A 23 54.54 13.53 -6.84
CA PRO A 23 53.97 12.33 -6.24
C PRO A 23 54.39 11.08 -7.03
N GLU A 24 55.14 10.17 -6.40
CA GLU A 24 55.41 8.86 -6.98
C GLU A 24 54.24 7.89 -6.71
N GLU A 25 53.60 7.40 -7.78
CA GLU A 25 52.53 6.42 -7.67
C GLU A 25 53.08 5.00 -7.44
N LYS A 26 53.04 4.52 -6.20
CA LYS A 26 53.22 3.09 -5.92
C LYS A 26 51.89 2.35 -6.04
N LYS A 27 51.68 1.68 -7.18
CA LYS A 27 50.49 0.85 -7.40
C LYS A 27 50.56 -0.43 -6.57
N THR A 28 49.59 -0.63 -5.69
CA THR A 28 49.41 -1.91 -4.98
C THR A 28 49.04 -3.00 -5.98
N THR A 29 49.76 -4.13 -5.99
CA THR A 29 49.51 -5.23 -6.93
C THR A 29 48.12 -5.82 -6.70
N GLY A 30 47.25 -5.79 -7.72
CA GLY A 30 45.92 -6.41 -7.70
C GLY A 30 44.73 -5.45 -7.66
N VAL A 31 44.94 -4.14 -7.53
CA VAL A 31 43.85 -3.14 -7.58
C VAL A 31 44.02 -2.23 -8.81
N LYS A 32 43.00 -2.20 -9.68
CA LYS A 32 42.92 -1.25 -10.80
C LYS A 32 42.36 0.08 -10.31
N SER A 33 43.24 0.97 -9.89
CA SER A 33 42.90 2.35 -9.53
C SER A 33 43.58 3.33 -10.49
N ASP A 34 42.81 4.25 -11.06
CA ASP A 34 43.35 5.44 -11.71
C ASP A 34 43.51 6.54 -10.67
N VAL A 35 44.71 7.10 -10.62
CA VAL A 35 45.12 8.08 -9.62
C VAL A 35 45.54 9.33 -10.39
N ASN A 36 45.05 10.48 -9.97
CA ASN A 36 45.40 11.75 -10.60
C ASN A 36 45.58 12.80 -9.51
N LEU A 37 46.75 13.42 -9.47
CA LEU A 37 47.07 14.50 -8.55
C LEU A 37 47.27 15.80 -9.33
N ASN A 38 46.23 16.63 -9.38
CA ASN A 38 46.24 17.88 -10.14
C ASN A 38 45.98 19.07 -9.20
N ASN A 39 46.86 20.09 -9.24
CA ASN A 39 46.80 21.28 -8.38
C ASN A 39 46.64 20.98 -6.88
N GLY A 40 47.32 19.95 -6.38
CA GLY A 40 47.23 19.53 -4.98
C GLY A 40 45.95 18.80 -4.58
N LYS A 41 45.08 18.45 -5.54
CA LYS A 41 43.90 17.63 -5.32
C LYS A 41 44.14 16.21 -5.82
N LEU A 42 44.10 15.25 -4.89
CA LEU A 42 44.16 13.82 -5.18
C LEU A 42 42.77 13.32 -5.60
N THR A 43 42.66 12.75 -6.80
CA THR A 43 41.47 12.11 -7.33
C THR A 43 41.76 10.64 -7.56
N ILE A 44 40.94 9.76 -6.98
CA ILE A 44 41.13 8.31 -7.02
C ILE A 44 39.87 7.70 -7.63
N LEU A 45 40.04 6.96 -8.72
CA LEU A 45 38.97 6.21 -9.36
C LEU A 45 39.28 4.72 -9.23
N VAL A 46 38.59 4.05 -8.31
CA VAL A 46 38.74 2.61 -8.09
C VAL A 46 37.62 1.89 -8.83
N ASN A 47 37.97 1.09 -9.83
CA ASN A 47 37.02 0.23 -10.54
C ASN A 47 37.09 -1.18 -9.95
N THR A 48 36.27 -1.46 -8.94
CA THR A 48 36.23 -2.80 -8.32
C THR A 48 35.28 -3.73 -9.08
N GLU A 49 35.68 -5.00 -9.25
CA GLU A 49 34.81 -6.02 -9.83
C GLU A 49 33.58 -6.29 -8.95
N ALA A 50 33.75 -6.17 -7.63
CA ALA A 50 32.66 -6.29 -6.66
C ALA A 50 31.56 -5.23 -6.86
N GLN A 51 31.91 -3.97 -7.13
CA GLN A 51 30.91 -2.94 -7.45
C GLN A 51 30.13 -3.26 -8.72
N LYS A 52 30.79 -3.78 -9.77
CA LYS A 52 30.12 -4.21 -11.00
C LYS A 52 29.14 -5.36 -10.74
N LEU A 53 29.57 -6.36 -9.97
CA LEU A 53 28.72 -7.49 -9.58
C LEU A 53 27.53 -7.04 -8.73
N PHE A 54 27.76 -6.12 -7.79
CA PHE A 54 26.71 -5.55 -6.96
C PHE A 54 25.68 -4.75 -7.76
N LEU A 55 26.13 -3.91 -8.72
CA LEU A 55 25.22 -3.20 -9.61
C LEU A 55 24.37 -4.18 -10.43
N LYS A 56 24.99 -5.20 -11.03
CA LYS A 56 24.27 -6.22 -11.81
C LYS A 56 23.24 -6.97 -10.96
N TRP A 57 23.62 -7.40 -9.76
CA TRP A 57 22.72 -8.05 -8.83
C TRP A 57 21.54 -7.14 -8.43
N LYS A 58 21.82 -5.87 -8.14
CA LYS A 58 20.79 -4.89 -7.77
C LYS A 58 19.78 -4.66 -8.89
N GLU A 59 20.25 -4.54 -10.13
CA GLU A 59 19.39 -4.41 -11.31
C GLU A 59 18.47 -5.63 -11.47
N GLN A 60 19.04 -6.84 -11.37
CA GLN A 60 18.30 -8.09 -11.45
C GLN A 60 17.23 -8.17 -10.34
N TYR A 61 17.61 -7.90 -9.08
CA TYR A 61 16.70 -7.91 -7.94
C TYR A 61 15.52 -6.95 -8.11
N VAL A 62 15.77 -5.73 -8.62
CA VAL A 62 14.71 -4.75 -8.87
C VAL A 62 13.76 -5.21 -9.98
N GLN A 63 14.29 -5.85 -11.04
CA GLN A 63 13.46 -6.41 -12.11
C GLN A 63 12.58 -7.55 -11.60
N GLU A 64 13.16 -8.53 -10.90
CA GLU A 64 12.44 -9.65 -10.30
C GLU A 64 11.35 -9.16 -9.33
N THR A 65 11.68 -8.19 -8.47
CA THR A 65 10.72 -7.62 -7.51
C THR A 65 9.56 -6.91 -8.21
N LYS A 66 9.82 -6.18 -9.30
CA LYS A 66 8.76 -5.54 -10.10
C LYS A 66 7.88 -6.57 -10.80
N GLU A 67 8.44 -7.69 -11.24
CA GLU A 67 7.67 -8.76 -11.87
C GLU A 67 6.78 -9.50 -10.88
N HIS A 68 7.30 -9.78 -9.69
CA HIS A 68 6.54 -10.43 -8.61
C HIS A 68 5.43 -9.55 -8.05
N ASN A 69 5.67 -8.23 -7.91
CA ASN A 69 4.73 -7.30 -7.29
C ASN A 69 3.76 -6.64 -8.29
N LYS A 70 3.44 -7.29 -9.42
CA LYS A 70 2.38 -6.80 -10.31
C LYS A 70 1.05 -6.88 -9.56
N THR A 71 0.60 -5.75 -9.01
CA THR A 71 -0.68 -5.65 -8.32
C THR A 71 -1.79 -5.81 -9.36
N ILE A 72 -2.40 -6.99 -9.40
CA ILE A 72 -3.54 -7.26 -10.28
C ILE A 72 -4.75 -6.57 -9.63
N SER A 73 -5.29 -5.54 -10.28
CA SER A 73 -6.50 -4.87 -9.82
C SER A 73 -7.69 -5.80 -9.99
N VAL A 74 -8.14 -6.45 -8.91
CA VAL A 74 -9.34 -7.27 -8.92
C VAL A 74 -10.56 -6.35 -8.97
N PRO A 75 -11.43 -6.44 -9.99
CA PRO A 75 -12.66 -5.64 -10.02
C PRO A 75 -13.59 -6.09 -8.90
N TYR A 76 -14.18 -5.13 -8.19
CA TYR A 76 -15.19 -5.43 -7.18
C TYR A 76 -16.45 -6.03 -7.84
N PRO A 77 -17.08 -7.06 -7.23
CA PRO A 77 -18.33 -7.58 -7.75
C PRO A 77 -19.43 -6.52 -7.64
N VAL A 78 -20.16 -6.31 -8.73
CA VAL A 78 -21.34 -5.44 -8.73
C VAL A 78 -22.44 -6.15 -7.94
N ILE A 79 -22.85 -5.57 -6.80
CA ILE A 79 -23.90 -6.13 -5.96
C ILE A 79 -25.25 -5.79 -6.60
N GLU A 80 -25.85 -6.76 -7.30
CA GLU A 80 -27.20 -6.64 -7.81
C GLU A 80 -28.20 -6.70 -6.64
N LYS A 81 -28.84 -5.57 -6.35
CA LYS A 81 -29.92 -5.50 -5.35
C LYS A 81 -31.18 -6.11 -5.96
N VAL A 82 -31.36 -7.41 -5.78
CA VAL A 82 -32.62 -8.08 -6.17
C VAL A 82 -33.73 -7.57 -5.23
N PRO A 83 -34.80 -6.95 -5.75
CA PRO A 83 -35.94 -6.57 -4.93
C PRO A 83 -36.66 -7.85 -4.48
N VAL A 84 -36.41 -8.29 -3.25
CA VAL A 84 -37.16 -9.37 -2.63
C VAL A 84 -38.58 -8.88 -2.44
N GLN A 85 -39.53 -9.47 -3.17
CA GLN A 85 -40.96 -9.19 -2.97
C GLN A 85 -41.29 -9.59 -1.53
N ALA A 86 -41.78 -8.64 -0.73
CA ALA A 86 -42.08 -8.86 0.67
C ALA A 86 -43.32 -9.74 0.80
N GLU A 87 -43.14 -11.06 0.70
CA GLU A 87 -44.19 -12.03 0.96
C GLU A 87 -44.54 -12.01 2.45
N LEU A 88 -45.82 -11.79 2.76
CA LEU A 88 -46.31 -11.83 4.13
C LEU A 88 -46.04 -13.21 4.73
N THR A 89 -45.36 -13.23 5.88
CA THR A 89 -45.08 -14.48 6.59
C THR A 89 -46.40 -15.12 7.04
N LEU A 90 -46.40 -16.45 7.21
CA LEU A 90 -47.60 -17.17 7.65
C LEU A 90 -48.14 -16.63 8.98
N PHE A 91 -47.23 -16.28 9.90
CA PHE A 91 -47.59 -15.66 11.17
C PHE A 91 -48.28 -14.31 10.98
N GLN A 92 -47.75 -13.44 10.11
CA GLN A 92 -48.38 -12.15 9.80
C GLN A 92 -49.80 -12.34 9.24
N LYS A 93 -50.01 -13.33 8.37
CA LYS A 93 -51.35 -13.64 7.83
C LYS A 93 -52.32 -14.06 8.93
N ILE A 94 -51.87 -14.91 9.87
CA ILE A 94 -52.68 -15.36 11.02
C ILE A 94 -53.03 -14.18 11.93
N CYS A 95 -52.07 -13.31 12.27
CA CYS A 95 -52.33 -12.11 13.07
C CYS A 95 -53.35 -11.17 12.42
N ILE A 96 -53.23 -10.92 11.11
CA ILE A 96 -54.19 -10.10 10.37
C ILE A 96 -55.59 -10.74 10.37
N TRP A 97 -55.66 -12.07 10.23
CA TRP A 97 -56.93 -12.80 10.25
C TRP A 97 -57.64 -12.72 11.60
N ILE A 98 -56.90 -12.96 12.70
CA ILE A 98 -57.42 -12.83 14.07
C ILE A 98 -57.87 -11.39 14.34
N GLY A 99 -57.06 -10.40 13.94
CA GLY A 99 -57.40 -8.98 14.08
C GLY A 99 -58.71 -8.62 13.37
N LYS A 100 -58.95 -9.15 12.16
CA LYS A 100 -60.22 -8.95 11.44
C LYS A 100 -61.41 -9.54 12.20
N ILE A 101 -61.28 -10.75 12.76
CA ILE A 101 -62.36 -11.40 13.51
C ILE A 101 -62.74 -10.58 14.75
N ILE A 102 -61.73 -10.11 15.50
CA ILE A 102 -61.96 -9.28 16.70
C ILE A 102 -62.64 -7.97 16.31
N LEU A 103 -62.20 -7.32 15.23
CA LEU A 103 -62.80 -6.07 14.74
C LEU A 103 -64.28 -6.26 14.41
N PHE A 104 -64.63 -7.30 13.63
CA PHE A 104 -66.04 -7.58 13.30
C PHE A 104 -66.87 -7.96 14.53
N GLY A 105 -66.29 -8.72 15.47
CA GLY A 105 -66.94 -9.04 16.74
C GLY A 105 -67.27 -7.80 17.57
N LEU A 106 -66.33 -6.86 17.67
CA LEU A 106 -66.54 -5.59 18.37
C LEU A 106 -67.61 -4.73 17.69
N ILE A 107 -67.57 -4.61 16.37
CA ILE A 107 -68.60 -3.88 15.60
C ILE A 107 -69.98 -4.50 15.83
N GLY A 108 -70.11 -5.82 15.75
CA GLY A 108 -71.36 -6.52 16.03
C GLY A 108 -71.85 -6.32 17.47
N PHE A 109 -70.94 -6.37 18.44
CA PHE A 109 -71.27 -6.13 19.85
C PHE A 109 -71.76 -4.70 20.10
N ILE A 110 -71.11 -3.71 19.49
CA ILE A 110 -71.51 -2.29 19.58
C ILE A 110 -72.89 -2.10 18.96
N LEU A 111 -73.13 -2.62 17.75
CA LEU A 111 -74.42 -2.54 17.08
C LEU A 111 -75.53 -3.24 17.89
N TYR A 112 -75.24 -4.37 18.52
CA TYR A 112 -76.21 -5.06 19.38
C TYR A 112 -76.53 -4.28 20.67
N LYS A 113 -75.52 -3.66 21.28
CA LYS A 113 -75.66 -2.94 22.56
C LYS A 113 -76.28 -1.55 22.40
N ILE A 114 -76.24 -0.97 21.20
CA ILE A 114 -76.97 0.27 20.90
C ILE A 114 -78.48 -0.01 20.99
N PRO A 115 -79.23 0.70 21.86
CA PRO A 115 -80.69 0.55 21.91
C PRO A 115 -81.30 1.19 20.67
N TRP A 116 -81.50 0.40 19.61
CA TRP A 116 -82.12 0.84 18.34
C TRP A 116 -83.50 1.50 18.53
N ARG A 117 -84.17 1.22 19.65
CA ARG A 117 -85.45 1.87 20.03
C ARG A 117 -85.33 3.35 20.38
N SER A 118 -84.15 3.83 20.81
CA SER A 118 -83.92 5.24 21.16
C SER A 118 -83.69 6.11 19.93
N PHE A 119 -83.26 5.52 18.81
CA PHE A 119 -82.87 6.26 17.60
C PHE A 119 -84.04 6.46 16.62
N LEU A 120 -85.09 5.64 16.71
CA LEU A 120 -86.32 5.73 15.90
C LEU A 120 -87.41 6.65 16.52
N ARG A 121 -87.07 7.40 17.57
CA ARG A 121 -87.97 8.35 18.27
C ARG A 121 -87.52 9.80 18.11
N LEU A 122 -86.89 10.14 17.00
CA LEU A 122 -86.69 11.51 16.52
C LEU A 122 -87.51 11.74 15.26
#